data_AF-A0A920NDT4-F1
#
_entry.id   AF-A0A920NDT4-F1
#
_cell.length_a   1.000
_cell.length_b   1.000
_cell.length_c   1.000
_cell.angle_alpha   90.00
_cell.angle_beta   90.00
_cell.angle_gamma   90.00
#
_symmetry.space_group_name_H-M   'P 1'
#
loop_
_entity.id
_entity.type
_entity.pdbx_description
1 polymer ?
#
loop_
_entity_poly.entity_id
_entity_poly.type
_entity_poly.pdbx_seq_one_letter_code
_entity_poly.pdbx_strand_id
1 'polypeptide(L)'
;MSSPKNLEYKKTSFLSKSNSSFIEEMYIKYIEKDPTLPASWENYFNTLNEDLNLITKEIEGPIWKKNKKKITSKTNIQSTEKIESTENIEKYKAESIKAIALIRAYRIRGHLIANLDPLGLMEKKISS
;
A
#
# COMPACT_ATOMS: atom_id res chain seq x y z
N MET A 1 13.33 -10.43 40.11
CA MET A 1 12.47 -11.29 39.26
C MET A 1 12.06 -10.47 38.05
N SER A 2 12.48 -10.84 36.83
CA SER A 2 12.07 -10.09 35.63
C SER A 2 10.58 -10.31 35.38
N SER A 3 9.83 -9.21 35.25
CA SER A 3 8.39 -9.23 34.99
C SER A 3 8.07 -10.02 33.70
N PRO A 4 6.98 -10.82 33.66
CA PRO A 4 6.58 -11.59 32.47
C PRO A 4 6.43 -10.73 31.20
N LYS A 5 6.01 -9.47 31.36
CA LYS A 5 5.97 -8.47 30.26
C LYS A 5 7.33 -8.25 29.59
N ASN A 6 8.43 -8.35 30.34
CA ASN A 6 9.79 -8.15 29.81
C ASN A 6 10.22 -9.35 28.94
N LEU A 7 9.76 -10.56 29.29
CA LEU A 7 10.00 -11.76 28.48
C LEU A 7 9.21 -11.73 27.17
N GLU A 8 7.94 -11.34 27.20
CA GLU A 8 7.14 -11.19 25.97
C GLU A 8 7.71 -10.11 25.06
N TYR A 9 8.07 -8.95 25.62
CA TYR A 9 8.70 -7.88 24.86
C TYR A 9 9.99 -8.36 24.18
N LYS A 10 10.85 -9.12 24.86
CA LYS A 10 12.06 -9.69 24.23
C LYS A 10 11.74 -10.67 23.10
N LYS A 11 10.64 -11.43 23.21
CA LYS A 11 10.18 -12.36 22.18
C LYS A 11 9.55 -11.66 20.99
N THR A 12 8.92 -10.50 21.15
CA THR A 12 8.25 -9.77 20.05
C THR A 12 9.00 -8.54 19.56
N SER A 13 10.09 -8.14 20.23
CA SER A 13 10.93 -6.99 19.85
C SER A 13 11.50 -7.11 18.43
N PHE A 14 11.68 -8.34 17.94
CA PHE A 14 12.08 -8.55 16.54
C PHE A 14 10.97 -8.24 15.53
N LEU A 15 9.71 -8.08 15.94
CA LEU A 15 8.58 -7.75 15.06
C LEU A 15 8.41 -6.23 15.00
N SER A 16 9.43 -5.54 14.49
CA SER A 16 9.44 -4.09 14.43
C SER A 16 9.05 -3.57 13.04
N LYS A 17 8.56 -2.34 12.96
CA LYS A 17 8.24 -1.75 11.65
C LYS A 17 9.49 -1.61 10.76
N SER A 18 10.65 -1.37 11.37
CA SER A 18 11.93 -1.17 10.68
C SER A 18 12.46 -2.43 9.98
N ASN A 19 12.09 -3.63 10.43
CA ASN A 19 12.46 -4.89 9.77
C ASN A 19 11.28 -5.61 9.09
N SER A 20 10.17 -4.89 8.86
CA SER A 20 8.97 -5.43 8.20
C SER A 20 9.26 -6.14 6.88
N SER A 21 10.10 -5.56 6.01
CA SER A 21 10.45 -6.18 4.71
C SER A 21 11.12 -7.56 4.85
N PHE A 22 11.91 -7.77 5.90
CA PHE A 22 12.58 -9.05 6.15
C PHE A 22 11.60 -10.10 6.69
N ILE A 23 10.69 -9.67 7.57
CA ILE A 23 9.63 -10.51 8.11
C ILE A 23 8.70 -10.99 6.98
N GLU A 24 8.36 -10.09 6.04
CA GLU A 24 7.58 -10.41 4.84
C GLU A 24 8.27 -11.48 3.99
N GLU A 25 9.58 -11.35 3.76
CA GLU A 25 10.36 -12.32 2.98
C GLU A 25 10.42 -13.70 3.66
N MET A 26 10.61 -13.74 4.98
CA MET A 26 10.57 -14.99 5.76
C MET A 26 9.17 -15.63 5.75
N TYR A 27 8.11 -14.82 5.74
CA TYR A 27 6.75 -15.32 5.66
C TYR A 27 6.39 -15.86 4.27
N ILE A 28 6.87 -15.22 3.20
CA ILE A 28 6.73 -15.74 1.83
C ILE A 28 7.36 -17.14 1.74
N LYS A 29 8.58 -17.30 2.27
CA LYS A 29 9.27 -18.60 2.33
C LYS A 29 8.48 -19.65 3.12
N TYR A 30 7.81 -19.25 4.19
CA TYR A 30 6.93 -20.12 4.98
C TYR A 30 5.72 -20.60 4.17
N ILE A 31 5.05 -19.71 3.42
CA ILE A 31 3.94 -20.08 2.53
C ILE A 31 4.42 -21.03 1.41
N GLU A 32 5.58 -20.73 0.81
CA GLU A 32 6.18 -21.51 -0.28
C GLU A 32 6.79 -22.84 0.19
N LYS A 33 6.87 -23.08 1.51
CA LYS A 33 7.52 -24.24 2.15
C LYS A 33 8.98 -24.42 1.71
N ASP A 34 9.71 -23.31 1.62
CA ASP A 34 11.12 -23.29 1.24
C ASP A 34 12.00 -23.96 2.33
N PRO A 35 12.84 -24.95 1.99
CA PRO A 35 13.76 -25.60 2.93
C PRO A 35 14.82 -24.65 3.52
N THR A 36 15.00 -23.44 2.98
CA THR A 36 15.91 -22.43 3.53
C THR A 36 15.34 -21.67 4.74
N LEU A 37 14.08 -21.91 5.10
CA LEU A 37 13.45 -21.26 6.25
C LEU A 37 14.02 -21.80 7.58
N PRO A 38 14.46 -20.93 8.51
CA PRO A 38 14.88 -21.37 9.84
C PRO A 38 13.72 -21.94 10.67
N ALA A 39 13.98 -23.03 11.42
CA ALA A 39 12.98 -23.70 12.25
C ALA A 39 12.35 -22.79 13.34
N SER A 40 13.06 -21.75 13.79
CA SER A 40 12.51 -20.76 14.72
C SER A 40 11.35 -19.97 14.09
N TRP A 41 11.44 -19.65 12.80
CA TRP A 41 10.40 -18.96 12.05
C TRP A 41 9.21 -19.87 11.76
N GLU A 42 9.46 -21.12 11.39
CA GLU A 42 8.41 -22.12 11.22
C GLU A 42 7.57 -22.29 12.50
N ASN A 43 8.24 -22.49 13.64
CA ASN A 43 7.57 -22.58 14.93
C ASN A 43 6.81 -21.30 15.29
N TYR A 44 7.40 -20.13 15.03
CA TYR A 44 6.74 -18.84 15.28
C TYR A 44 5.47 -18.70 14.43
N PHE A 45 5.52 -18.93 13.12
CA PHE A 45 4.34 -18.82 12.26
C PHE A 45 3.28 -19.88 12.56
N ASN A 46 3.68 -21.09 12.96
CA ASN A 46 2.76 -22.11 13.47
C ASN A 46 2.02 -21.63 14.74
N THR A 47 2.68 -20.90 15.64
CA THR A 47 2.03 -20.36 16.85
C THR A 47 1.00 -19.28 16.57
N LEU A 48 1.09 -18.61 15.42
CA LEU A 48 0.10 -17.59 15.05
C LEU A 48 -1.26 -18.21 14.70
N ASN A 49 -1.29 -19.51 14.34
CA ASN A 49 -2.51 -20.31 14.06
C ASN A 49 -3.58 -19.52 13.30
N GLU A 50 -3.11 -18.73 12.34
CA GLU A 50 -3.86 -17.71 11.65
C GLU A 50 -4.22 -18.33 10.30
N ASP A 51 -5.52 -18.36 9.94
CA ASP A 51 -5.99 -19.02 8.72
C ASP A 51 -5.21 -18.49 7.51
N LEU A 52 -4.34 -19.32 6.93
CA LEU A 52 -3.51 -18.98 5.76
C LEU A 52 -4.31 -18.35 4.61
N ASN A 53 -5.61 -18.68 4.53
CA ASN A 53 -6.56 -18.16 3.55
C ASN A 53 -7.00 -16.70 3.81
N LEU A 54 -7.02 -16.24 5.07
CA LEU A 54 -7.38 -14.85 5.39
C LEU A 54 -6.22 -13.90 5.10
N ILE A 55 -5.00 -14.35 5.35
CA ILE A 55 -3.78 -13.52 5.27
C ILE A 55 -3.27 -13.43 3.84
N THR A 56 -3.37 -14.51 3.05
CA THR A 56 -3.09 -14.46 1.59
C THR A 56 -3.91 -13.36 0.91
N LYS A 57 -5.18 -13.19 1.31
CA LYS A 57 -6.05 -12.12 0.81
C LYS A 57 -5.63 -10.72 1.26
N GLU A 58 -5.00 -10.60 2.43
CA GLU A 58 -4.44 -9.33 2.93
C GLU A 58 -3.11 -8.99 2.24
N ILE A 59 -2.31 -10.00 1.89
CA ILE A 59 -1.01 -9.88 1.18
C ILE A 59 -1.20 -9.54 -0.29
N GLU A 60 -2.15 -10.19 -0.97
CA GLU A 60 -2.60 -9.80 -2.32
C GLU A 60 -2.93 -8.31 -2.38
N GLY A 61 -3.28 -7.76 -1.21
CA GLY A 61 -3.51 -6.36 -1.02
C GLY A 61 -4.81 -5.94 -1.70
N PRO A 62 -5.17 -4.66 -1.56
CA PRO A 62 -6.33 -4.16 -2.26
C PRO A 62 -6.17 -4.36 -3.78
N ILE A 63 -7.28 -4.67 -4.45
CA ILE A 63 -7.39 -4.80 -5.92
C ILE A 63 -6.85 -3.58 -6.71
N TRP A 64 -6.71 -2.43 -6.05
CA TRP A 64 -6.13 -1.20 -6.61
C TRP A 64 -4.61 -1.07 -6.41
N LYS A 65 -3.97 -2.00 -5.69
CA LYS A 65 -2.51 -2.07 -5.51
C LYS A 65 -1.89 -2.47 -6.85
N LYS A 66 -1.14 -1.55 -7.44
CA LYS A 66 -0.51 -1.75 -8.76
C LYS A 66 0.55 -2.86 -8.67
N ASN A 67 0.21 -4.06 -9.14
CA ASN A 67 1.15 -5.17 -9.29
C ASN A 67 2.27 -4.76 -10.27
N LYS A 68 3.50 -4.55 -9.76
CA LYS A 68 4.69 -4.38 -10.61
C LYS A 68 5.04 -5.73 -11.23
N LYS A 69 4.31 -6.14 -12.28
CA LYS A 69 4.75 -7.25 -13.13
C LYS A 69 6.09 -6.86 -13.76
N LYS A 70 7.13 -7.67 -13.48
CA LYS A 70 8.39 -7.67 -14.25
C LYS A 70 8.03 -7.93 -15.71
N ILE A 71 8.34 -6.98 -16.59
CA ILE A 71 8.11 -7.09 -18.03
C ILE A 71 9.23 -7.96 -18.60
N THR A 72 8.97 -9.24 -18.84
CA THR A 72 9.74 -10.05 -19.78
C THR A 72 8.96 -10.18 -21.07
N SER A 73 9.02 -9.14 -21.90
CA SER A 73 8.68 -9.24 -23.31
C SER A 73 9.37 -8.13 -24.07
N LYS A 74 10.36 -8.53 -24.86
CA LYS A 74 10.95 -7.73 -25.92
C LYS A 74 9.86 -7.38 -26.94
N THR A 75 9.15 -6.30 -26.70
CA THR A 75 8.35 -5.60 -27.71
C THR A 75 8.64 -4.14 -27.54
N ASN A 76 9.44 -3.66 -28.48
CA ASN A 76 9.83 -2.30 -28.80
C ASN A 76 8.85 -1.23 -28.28
N ILE A 77 9.02 -0.82 -27.03
CA ILE A 77 8.58 0.50 -26.59
C ILE A 77 9.84 1.34 -26.73
N GLN A 78 9.93 2.14 -27.79
CA GLN A 78 10.80 3.31 -27.79
C GLN A 78 10.26 4.28 -26.73
N SER A 79 10.40 3.92 -25.46
CA SER A 79 10.51 4.90 -24.40
C SER A 79 11.93 5.42 -24.56
N THR A 80 12.06 6.45 -25.39
CA THR A 80 13.21 7.33 -25.36
C THR A 80 13.47 7.65 -23.89
N GLU A 81 14.54 7.06 -23.35
CA GLU A 81 15.10 7.39 -22.05
C GLU A 81 15.53 8.86 -22.10
N LYS A 82 14.57 9.76 -21.87
CA LYS A 82 14.86 11.12 -21.48
C LYS A 82 15.01 11.05 -19.97
N ILE A 83 16.26 11.01 -19.52
CA ILE A 83 16.67 11.22 -18.14
C ILE A 83 16.08 12.57 -17.73
N GLU A 84 14.90 12.55 -17.11
CA GLU A 84 14.28 13.75 -16.56
C GLU A 84 15.07 14.13 -15.32
N SER A 85 15.53 15.38 -15.30
CA SER A 85 16.19 16.03 -14.18
C SER A 85 15.43 15.79 -12.87
N THR A 86 16.15 15.68 -11.76
CA THR A 86 15.61 15.59 -10.39
C THR A 86 14.54 16.65 -10.10
N GLU A 87 14.62 17.82 -10.75
CA GLU A 87 13.62 18.89 -10.70
C GLU A 87 12.22 18.48 -11.18
N ASN A 88 12.10 17.59 -12.17
CA ASN A 88 10.80 17.13 -12.66
C ASN A 88 10.12 16.20 -11.65
N ILE A 89 10.88 15.41 -10.91
CA ILE A 89 10.35 14.51 -9.89
C ILE A 89 9.62 15.29 -8.78
N GLU A 90 10.19 16.43 -8.35
CA GLU A 90 9.55 17.28 -7.35
C GLU A 90 8.28 17.96 -7.86
N LYS A 91 8.26 18.41 -9.13
CA LYS A 91 7.07 18.95 -9.79
C LYS A 91 5.94 17.92 -9.87
N TYR A 92 6.24 16.71 -10.34
CA TYR A 92 5.24 15.63 -10.42
C TYR A 92 4.71 15.23 -9.03
N LYS A 93 5.55 15.28 -7.99
CA LYS A 93 5.11 15.06 -6.60
C LYS A 93 4.13 16.14 -6.14
N ALA A 94 4.44 17.41 -6.39
CA ALA A 94 3.56 18.52 -6.05
C ALA A 94 2.22 18.45 -6.80
N GLU A 95 2.25 18.10 -8.08
CA GLU A 95 1.05 17.91 -8.92
C GLU A 95 0.19 16.74 -8.43
N SER A 96 0.80 15.62 -8.03
CA SER A 96 0.08 14.48 -7.45
C SER A 96 -0.66 14.86 -6.16
N ILE A 97 -0.02 15.65 -5.29
CA ILE A 97 -0.67 16.16 -4.07
C ILE A 97 -1.86 17.07 -4.42
N LYS A 98 -1.70 17.96 -5.40
CA LYS A 98 -2.80 18.82 -5.89
C LYS A 98 -3.96 18.00 -6.45
N ALA A 99 -3.67 16.95 -7.23
CA ALA A 99 -4.69 16.06 -7.76
C ALA A 99 -5.46 15.33 -6.64
N ILE A 100 -4.76 14.81 -5.63
CA ILE A 100 -5.39 14.18 -4.47
C ILE A 100 -6.27 15.18 -3.70
N ALA A 101 -5.78 16.42 -3.51
CA ALA A 101 -6.55 17.48 -2.86
C ALA A 101 -7.81 17.83 -3.64
N LEU A 102 -7.72 17.91 -4.97
CA LEU A 102 -8.85 18.15 -5.86
C LEU A 102 -9.91 17.05 -5.73
N ILE A 103 -9.49 15.77 -5.78
CA ILE A 103 -10.41 14.63 -5.60
C ILE A 103 -11.14 14.74 -4.26
N ARG A 104 -10.42 15.03 -3.17
CA ARG A 104 -11.05 15.21 -1.85
C ARG A 104 -12.02 16.39 -1.83
N ALA A 105 -11.67 17.52 -2.44
CA ALA A 105 -12.55 18.68 -2.51
C ALA A 105 -13.86 18.35 -3.24
N TYR A 106 -13.78 17.65 -4.37
CA TYR A 106 -14.96 17.18 -5.11
C TYR A 106 -15.79 16.16 -4.32
N ARG A 107 -15.16 15.27 -3.54
CA ARG A 107 -15.90 14.35 -2.68
C ARG A 107 -16.66 15.06 -1.56
N ILE A 108 -16.05 16.07 -0.94
CA ILE A 108 -16.64 16.77 0.20
C ILE A 108 -17.66 17.82 -0.25
N ARG A 109 -17.32 18.64 -1.26
CA ARG A 109 -18.12 19.79 -1.70
C ARG A 109 -18.72 19.64 -3.09
N GLY A 110 -18.55 18.50 -3.76
CA GLY A 110 -19.08 18.28 -5.12
C GLY A 110 -20.60 18.39 -5.19
N HIS A 111 -21.31 18.10 -4.10
CA HIS A 111 -22.76 18.29 -4.03
C HIS A 111 -23.18 19.75 -4.23
N LEU A 112 -22.31 20.72 -3.92
CA LEU A 112 -22.58 22.14 -4.15
C LEU A 112 -22.55 22.52 -5.63
N ILE A 113 -21.79 21.81 -6.46
CA ILE A 113 -21.72 22.04 -7.91
C ILE A 113 -22.62 21.08 -8.71
N ALA A 114 -23.10 20.00 -8.10
CA ALA A 114 -23.99 19.02 -8.74
C ALA A 114 -25.29 19.67 -9.24
N ASN A 115 -25.74 19.29 -10.44
CA ASN A 115 -27.01 19.73 -11.00
C ASN A 115 -28.10 18.72 -10.64
N LEU A 116 -28.70 18.90 -9.46
CA LEU A 116 -29.67 17.97 -8.88
C LEU A 116 -31.11 18.48 -8.96
N ASP A 117 -31.31 19.73 -9.38
CA ASP A 117 -32.64 20.34 -9.47
C ASP A 117 -33.20 20.14 -10.89
N PRO A 118 -34.18 19.22 -11.10
CA PRO A 118 -34.78 19.01 -12.40
C PRO A 118 -35.67 20.18 -12.86
N LEU A 119 -36.06 21.07 -11.94
CA LEU A 119 -36.92 22.22 -12.22
C LEU A 119 -36.11 23.50 -12.51
N GLY A 120 -34.82 23.52 -12.14
CA GLY A 120 -33.91 24.64 -12.41
C GLY A 120 -34.28 25.94 -11.69
N LEU A 121 -34.98 25.85 -10.56
CA LEU A 121 -35.47 26.99 -9.79
C LEU A 121 -34.43 27.48 -8.77
N MET A 122 -33.42 26.68 -8.43
CA MET A 122 -32.33 27.09 -7.56
C MET A 122 -31.30 27.96 -8.29
N GLU A 123 -31.22 29.24 -7.92
CA GLU A 123 -30.11 30.11 -8.31
C GLU A 123 -28.82 29.74 -7.57
N LYS A 124 -27.84 29.22 -8.31
CA LYS A 124 -26.48 29.05 -7.79
C LYS A 124 -25.76 30.39 -7.80
N LYS A 125 -25.50 30.96 -6.62
CA LYS A 125 -24.52 32.04 -6.47
C LYS A 125 -23.13 31.49 -6.77
N ILE A 126 -22.68 31.71 -7.99
CA ILE A 126 -21.27 31.54 -8.36
C ILE A 126 -20.55 32.71 -7.68
N SER A 127 -19.97 32.48 -6.50
CA SER A 127 -19.11 33.47 -5.87
C SER A 127 -17.83 33.53 -6.69
N SER A 128 -17.71 34.58 -7.52
CA SER A 128 -16.51 34.95 -8.26
C SER A 128 -15.40 35.43 -7.34
#